data_AF-A0A3C0KAA3-F1
#
_entry.id   AF-A0A3C0KAA3-F1
#
_cell.length_a   1.000
_cell.length_b   1.000
_cell.length_c   1.000
_cell.angle_alpha   90.00
_cell.angle_beta   90.00
_cell.angle_gamma   90.00
#
_symmetry.space_group_name_H-M   'P 1'
#
loop_
_entity.id
_entity.type
_entity.pdbx_description
1 polymer ?
#
loop_
_entity_poly.entity_id
_entity_poly.type
_entity_poly.pdbx_seq_one_letter_code
_entity_poly.pdbx_strand_id
1 'polypeptide(L)' 'MRIQLLSDLHFEANPGFVPEPAPDADLLVLAGDVGSYQPRRDGSVMPEPDWGLRRFAAGRWPVPVLYVPGNHEYDAID' A
#
# COMPACT_ATOMS: atom_id res chain seq x y z
N MET A 1 11.21 5.72 -19.98
CA MET A 1 10.19 5.37 -18.99
C MET A 1 10.87 4.72 -17.80
N ARG A 2 10.73 5.30 -16.62
CA ARG A 2 11.26 4.81 -15.33
C ARG A 2 10.09 4.45 -14.44
N ILE A 3 10.15 3.27 -13.83
CA ILE A 3 9.10 2.75 -12.96
C ILE A 3 9.66 2.71 -11.54
N GLN A 4 8.92 3.28 -10.59
CA GLN A 4 9.08 2.96 -9.17
C GLN A 4 8.19 1.74 -8.88
N LEU A 5 8.76 0.71 -8.27
CA LEU A 5 8.03 -0.48 -7.85
C LEU A 5 8.03 -0.56 -6.33
N LEU A 6 6.85 -0.70 -5.74
CA LEU A 6 6.65 -1.00 -4.33
C LEU A 6 5.73 -2.23 -4.22
N SER A 7 5.99 -3.09 -3.26
CA SER A 7 5.26 -4.34 -3.00
C SER A 7 5.43 -4.71 -1.53
N ASP A 8 4.54 -5.53 -0.99
CA ASP A 8 4.69 -6.14 0.35
C ASP A 8 4.98 -5.10 1.43
N LEU A 9 4.26 -3.97 1.39
CA LEU A 9 4.45 -2.86 2.31
C LEU A 9 3.93 -3.19 3.72
N HIS A 10 2.86 -3.99 3.79
CA HIS A 10 2.27 -4.48 5.03
C HIS A 10 2.14 -3.39 6.11
N PHE A 11 1.43 -2.29 5.84
CA PHE A 11 1.31 -1.18 6.79
C PHE A 11 0.74 -1.60 8.16
N GLU A 12 -0.02 -2.69 8.23
CA GLU A 12 -0.50 -3.28 9.48
C GLU A 12 0.63 -3.80 10.38
N ALA A 13 1.72 -4.28 9.77
CA ALA A 13 2.91 -4.80 10.42
C ALA A 13 4.05 -3.77 10.49
N ASN A 14 4.09 -2.85 9.53
CA ASN A 14 5.13 -1.84 9.37
C ASN A 14 4.57 -0.39 9.33
N PRO A 15 3.86 0.06 10.39
CA PRO A 15 3.15 1.34 10.37
C PRO A 15 4.08 2.56 10.28
N GLY A 16 5.36 2.40 10.65
CA GLY A 16 6.36 3.46 10.62
C GLY A 16 7.00 3.67 9.25
N PHE A 17 6.76 2.81 8.27
CA PHE A 17 7.31 2.99 6.94
C PHE A 17 6.57 4.10 6.19
N VAL A 18 7.36 5.01 5.65
CA VAL A 18 6.88 6.15 4.85
C VAL A 18 7.48 6.02 3.46
N PRO A 19 6.69 5.55 2.48
CA PRO A 19 7.13 5.49 1.09
C PRO A 19 7.41 6.90 0.56
N GLU A 20 8.52 7.05 -0.15
CA GLU A 20 8.91 8.31 -0.81
C GLU A 20 8.85 8.16 -2.33
N PRO A 21 8.35 9.15 -3.08
CA PRO A 21 8.42 9.13 -4.53
C PRO A 21 9.87 9.13 -5.02
N ALA A 22 10.18 8.24 -5.95
CA ALA A 22 11.44 8.31 -6.68
C ALA A 22 11.40 9.54 -7.61
N PRO A 23 12.38 10.46 -7.53
CA PRO A 23 12.31 11.79 -8.16
C PRO A 23 12.19 11.76 -9.69
N ASP A 24 12.60 10.64 -10.30
CA ASP A 24 12.69 10.44 -11.74
C ASP A 24 11.68 9.40 -12.26
N ALA A 25 10.71 8.98 -11.45
CA ALA A 25 9.70 8.02 -11.87
C ALA A 25 8.70 8.66 -12.84
N ASP A 26 8.26 7.89 -13.84
CA ASP A 26 7.14 8.23 -14.71
C ASP A 26 5.85 7.53 -14.26
N LEU A 27 5.99 6.46 -13.47
CA LEU A 27 4.91 5.58 -13.01
C LEU A 27 5.32 4.93 -11.67
N LEU A 28 4.37 4.87 -10.73
CA LEU A 28 4.45 3.96 -9.59
C LEU A 28 3.64 2.70 -9.90
N VAL A 29 4.23 1.53 -9.67
CA VAL A 29 3.53 0.25 -9.61
C VAL A 29 3.49 -0.22 -8.16
N LEU A 30 2.28 -0.41 -7.64
CA LEU A 30 1.99 -1.07 -6.37
C LEU A 30 1.61 -2.53 -6.67
N ALA A 31 2.53 -3.45 -6.39
CA ALA A 31 2.43 -4.86 -6.78
C ALA A 31 1.86 -5.78 -5.69
N GLY A 32 0.87 -5.27 -4.93
CA GLY A 32 0.13 -6.02 -3.93
C GLY A 32 0.69 -5.93 -2.52
N ASP A 33 -0.09 -6.43 -1.57
CA ASP A 33 0.22 -6.53 -0.14
C ASP A 33 0.66 -5.18 0.46
N VAL A 34 -0.10 -4.14 0.12
CA VAL A 34 0.06 -2.78 0.66
C VAL A 34 -0.39 -2.73 2.11
N GLY A 35 -1.50 -3.40 2.44
CA GLY A 35 -1.98 -3.51 3.80
C GLY A 35 -3.05 -4.56 4.01
N SER A 36 -3.32 -4.89 5.27
CA SER A 36 -4.34 -5.87 5.66
C SER A 36 -5.18 -5.43 6.85
N TYR A 37 -6.41 -5.94 6.94
CA TYR A 37 -7.28 -5.81 8.12
C TYR A 37 -7.28 -7.07 8.98
N GLN A 38 -6.33 -7.98 8.78
CA GLN A 38 -6.15 -9.09 9.70
C GLN A 38 -6.03 -8.60 11.16
N PRO A 39 -6.80 -9.19 12.10
CA PRO A 39 -6.68 -8.85 13.50
C PRO A 39 -5.29 -9.19 14.05
N ARG A 40 -4.70 -8.23 14.78
CA ARG A 40 -3.52 -8.46 15.60
C ARG A 40 -3.87 -9.31 16.82
N ARG A 41 -2.85 -9.73 17.58
CA ARG A 41 -3.04 -10.54 18.81
C ARG A 41 -3.94 -9.89 19.85
N ASP A 42 -4.01 -8.56 19.87
CA ASP A 42 -4.84 -7.78 20.79
C ASP A 42 -6.26 -7.51 20.24
N GLY A 43 -6.60 -8.08 19.07
CA GLY A 43 -7.89 -7.89 18.39
C GLY A 43 -8.01 -6.57 17.63
N SER A 44 -7.00 -5.69 17.67
CA SER A 44 -6.98 -4.48 16.84
C SER A 44 -6.69 -4.81 15.38
N VAL A 45 -7.17 -3.96 14.47
CA VAL A 45 -6.84 -4.01 13.04
C VAL A 45 -6.06 -2.77 12.64
N MET A 46 -5.54 -2.74 11.42
CA MET A 46 -4.99 -1.51 10.86
C MET A 46 -6.05 -0.40 10.89
N PRO A 47 -5.73 0.80 11.43
CA PRO A 47 -6.70 1.88 11.57
C PRO A 47 -6.94 2.65 10.26
N GLU A 48 -6.05 2.49 9.28
CA GLU A 48 -6.15 3.19 7.99
C GLU A 48 -7.12 2.47 7.06
N PRO A 49 -8.04 3.20 6.41
CA PRO A 49 -8.96 2.63 5.44
C PRO A 49 -8.26 2.33 4.11
N ASP A 50 -8.99 1.66 3.20
CA ASP A 50 -8.57 1.30 1.86
C ASP A 50 -7.19 0.63 1.81
N TRP A 51 -6.86 -0.22 2.80
CA TRP A 51 -5.58 -0.92 2.93
C TRP A 51 -4.35 0.02 2.94
N GLY A 52 -4.53 1.30 3.27
CA GLY A 52 -3.47 2.32 3.21
C GLY A 52 -3.25 2.93 1.81
N LEU A 53 -4.03 2.54 0.79
CA LEU A 53 -3.89 3.02 -0.59
C LEU A 53 -4.10 4.54 -0.73
N ARG A 54 -4.79 5.18 0.22
CA ARG A 54 -4.96 6.65 0.23
C ARG A 54 -3.63 7.40 0.24
N ARG A 55 -2.54 6.80 0.74
CA ARG A 55 -1.19 7.39 0.70
C ARG A 55 -0.69 7.61 -0.73
N PHE A 56 -1.19 6.84 -1.69
CA PHE A 56 -0.78 6.87 -3.11
C PHE A 56 -1.83 7.46 -4.05
N ALA A 57 -2.93 8.00 -3.51
CA ALA A 57 -4.01 8.55 -4.34
C ALA A 57 -3.55 9.74 -5.21
N ALA A 58 -4.26 9.99 -6.30
CA ALA A 58 -4.03 11.15 -7.16
C ALA A 58 -4.01 12.46 -6.34
N GLY A 59 -2.99 13.29 -6.57
CA GLY A 59 -2.74 14.52 -5.80
C GLY A 59 -1.95 14.34 -4.51
N ARG A 60 -1.71 13.10 -4.06
CA ARG A 60 -0.78 12.75 -2.97
C ARG A 60 0.51 12.12 -3.49
N TRP A 61 0.40 11.33 -4.56
CA TRP A 61 1.55 10.83 -5.30
C TRP A 61 1.76 11.65 -6.60
N PRO A 62 2.99 12.02 -6.97
CA PRO A 62 3.24 12.96 -8.06
C PRO A 62 3.08 12.36 -9.47
N VAL A 63 3.03 11.03 -9.57
CA VAL A 63 2.97 10.28 -10.84
C VAL A 63 1.77 9.35 -10.82
N PRO A 64 1.27 8.89 -12.00
CA PRO A 64 0.25 7.85 -12.05
C PRO A 64 0.63 6.63 -11.23
N VAL A 65 -0.39 6.00 -10.64
CA VAL A 65 -0.23 4.80 -9.81
C VAL A 65 -1.03 3.65 -10.45
N LEU A 66 -0.32 2.58 -10.80
CA LEU A 66 -0.93 1.31 -11.17
C LEU A 66 -0.93 0.41 -9.95
N TYR A 67 -2.08 -0.08 -9.56
CA TYR A 67 -2.24 -0.96 -8.41
C TYR A 67 -2.83 -2.30 -8.85
N VAL A 68 -2.22 -3.38 -8.37
CA VAL A 68 -2.75 -4.74 -8.43
C VAL A 68 -2.84 -5.24 -6.98
N PRO A 69 -4.02 -5.65 -6.49
CA PRO A 69 -4.16 -6.19 -5.14
C PRO A 69 -3.40 -7.50 -5.01
N GLY A 70 -2.74 -7.68 -3.86
CA GLY A 70 -2.15 -8.93 -3.42
C GLY A 70 -3.16 -9.79 -2.67
N ASN A 71 -2.70 -10.87 -2.05
CA ASN A 71 -3.61 -11.75 -1.30
C ASN A 71 -4.04 -11.12 0.03
N HIS A 72 -3.20 -10.28 0.65
CA HIS A 72 -3.48 -9.71 1.96
C HIS A 72 -4.62 -8.68 1.95
N GLU A 73 -4.95 -8.12 0.79
CA GLU A 73 -6.14 -7.28 0.64
C GLU A 73 -7.45 -8.07 0.63
N TYR A 74 -7.40 -9.38 0.45
CA TYR A 74 -8.56 -10.28 0.48
C TYR A 74 -8.64 -11.13 1.76
N ASP A 75 -7.58 -11.15 2.57
CA ASP A 75 -7.54 -11.95 3.79
C ASP A 75 -8.68 -11.61 4.75
N ALA A 76 -9.37 -12.65 5.24
CA ALA A 76 -10.48 -12.55 6.19
C ALA A 76 -11.68 -11.71 5.69
N ILE A 77 -11.78 -11.47 4.38
CA ILE A 77 -12.97 -10.94 3.70
C ILE A 77 -13.69 -12.14 3.06
N ASP A 78 -14.44 -12.89 3.89
CA ASP A 78 -15.41 -13.88 3.41
C ASP A 78 -16.71 -13.21 2.93
#